data_AF-A0A3D5V9P4-F1
#
_entry.id   AF-A0A3D5V9P4-F1
#
_cell.length_a   1.000
_cell.length_b   1.000
_cell.length_c   1.000
_cell.angle_alpha   90.00
_cell.angle_beta   90.00
_cell.angle_gamma   90.00
#
_symmetry.space_group_name_H-M   'P 1'
#
loop_
_entity.id
_entity.type
_entity.pdbx_description
1 polymer ?
#
loop_
_entity_poly.entity_id
_entity_poly.type
_entity_poly.pdbx_seq_one_letter_code
_entity_poly.pdbx_strand_id
1 'polypeptide(L)'
;KENLKNQYTHKNRRTVLYAPHWHQYSSLHKFEEKIIEFLSKLPITLLVKPHNYLYTKYAKENWKKRLQFVCNKYSNVKFIREADTQIVYPLSDMMITDPGTTASFEFSLLQRPIVIFDDVRWFTNKNDINIEKEVYEISFRFKTLEDLKAILDNFLKKDDRFLQLVRKQKQEQENIVNTFLYNPGNATLKAVAAIEKELSKC
;
A
#
# COMPACT_ATOMS: atom_id res chain seq x y z
N LYS A 1 14.38 1.79 -13.35
CA LYS A 1 14.02 0.99 -12.15
C LYS A 1 15.21 0.80 -11.19
N GLU A 2 16.41 0.47 -11.69
CA GLU A 2 17.61 0.27 -10.85
C GLU A 2 18.04 1.52 -10.05
N ASN A 3 17.90 2.71 -10.65
CA ASN A 3 18.17 3.98 -9.98
C ASN A 3 17.24 4.23 -8.76
N LEU A 4 15.93 4.03 -8.91
CA LEU A 4 14.95 4.18 -7.82
C LEU A 4 15.16 3.16 -6.68
N LYS A 5 15.53 1.92 -7.02
CA LYS A 5 15.79 0.89 -6.01
C LYS A 5 17.00 1.26 -5.15
N ASN A 6 18.08 1.74 -5.77
CA ASN A 6 19.27 2.21 -5.04
C ASN A 6 18.98 3.50 -4.23
N GLN A 7 18.08 4.35 -4.72
CA GLN A 7 17.68 5.58 -4.04
C GLN A 7 16.84 5.33 -2.78
N TYR A 8 15.93 4.36 -2.83
CA TYR A 8 14.91 4.19 -1.79
C TYR A 8 15.08 2.95 -0.92
N THR A 9 15.87 1.95 -1.32
CA THR A 9 15.95 0.67 -0.60
C THR A 9 17.35 0.35 -0.12
N HIS A 10 17.45 -0.37 1.00
CA HIS A 10 18.70 -0.94 1.50
C HIS A 10 18.78 -2.43 1.15
N LYS A 11 19.85 -2.88 0.49
CA LYS A 11 20.01 -4.26 -0.01
C LYS A 11 19.75 -5.37 1.02
N ASN A 12 19.98 -5.10 2.31
CA ASN A 12 19.87 -6.09 3.38
C ASN A 12 18.67 -5.88 4.32
N ARG A 13 17.69 -5.03 3.95
CA ARG A 13 16.49 -4.79 4.76
C ARG A 13 15.23 -5.03 3.95
N ARG A 14 14.22 -5.60 4.61
CA ARG A 14 12.86 -5.64 4.03
C ARG A 14 12.34 -4.23 3.84
N THR A 15 11.72 -3.97 2.71
CA THR A 15 11.11 -2.68 2.40
C THR A 15 9.60 -2.77 2.60
N VAL A 16 9.04 -1.89 3.43
CA VAL A 16 7.60 -1.84 3.72
C VAL A 16 7.05 -0.53 3.20
N LEU A 17 5.98 -0.58 2.41
CA LEU A 17 5.23 0.60 2.00
C LEU A 17 4.11 0.86 2.99
N TYR A 18 4.16 1.98 3.69
CA TYR A 18 3.00 2.53 4.40
C TYR A 18 2.30 3.55 3.51
N ALA A 19 1.11 3.19 3.03
CA ALA A 19 0.33 3.99 2.09
C ALA A 19 -1.08 4.26 2.64
N PRO A 20 -1.22 5.14 3.65
CA PRO A 20 -2.51 5.38 4.26
C PRO A 20 -3.48 6.14 3.35
N HIS A 21 -4.77 5.82 3.49
CA HIS A 21 -5.87 6.54 2.87
C HIS A 21 -6.04 7.93 3.52
N TRP A 22 -6.64 8.87 2.79
CA TRP A 22 -6.88 10.22 3.27
C TRP A 22 -7.99 10.36 4.32
N HIS A 23 -8.86 9.38 4.49
CA HIS A 23 -10.15 9.54 5.18
C HIS A 23 -9.97 9.45 6.70
N GLN A 24 -10.88 10.05 7.46
CA GLN A 24 -10.84 10.14 8.93
C GLN A 24 -10.81 8.81 9.68
N TYR A 25 -11.11 7.69 9.00
CA TYR A 25 -11.06 6.33 9.56
C TYR A 25 -9.77 5.57 9.20
N SER A 26 -8.80 6.27 8.59
CA SER A 26 -7.48 5.67 8.32
C SER A 26 -6.64 5.52 9.58
N SER A 27 -5.70 4.59 9.52
CA SER A 27 -4.64 4.41 10.51
C SER A 27 -3.88 5.69 10.78
N LEU A 28 -3.67 6.55 9.78
CA LEU A 28 -2.95 7.81 9.96
C LEU A 28 -3.74 8.79 10.83
N HIS A 29 -5.06 8.86 10.69
CA HIS A 29 -5.90 9.66 11.59
C HIS A 29 -6.00 9.05 12.99
N LYS A 30 -5.95 7.71 13.10
CA LYS A 30 -6.03 7.00 14.38
C LYS A 30 -4.76 7.10 15.22
N PHE A 31 -3.61 6.87 14.60
CA PHE A 31 -2.31 6.76 15.27
C PHE A 31 -1.42 7.98 15.05
N GLU A 32 -1.77 8.85 14.11
CA GLU A 32 -0.99 10.01 13.72
C GLU A 32 0.45 9.61 13.35
N GLU A 33 1.45 10.42 13.68
CA GLU A 33 2.85 10.10 13.43
C GLU A 33 3.35 8.88 14.21
N LYS A 34 2.64 8.44 15.26
CA LYS A 34 3.09 7.35 16.14
C LYS A 34 3.25 6.03 15.39
N ILE A 35 2.45 5.77 14.34
CA ILE A 35 2.63 4.58 13.51
C ILE A 35 3.96 4.62 12.76
N ILE A 36 4.39 5.80 12.28
CA ILE A 36 5.68 5.97 11.60
C ILE A 36 6.83 5.85 12.61
N GLU A 37 6.71 6.47 13.79
CA GLU A 37 7.70 6.35 14.87
C GLU A 37 7.80 4.92 15.41
N PHE A 38 6.71 4.16 15.38
CA PHE A 38 6.70 2.74 15.72
C PHE A 38 7.41 1.91 14.65
N LEU A 39 7.03 2.08 13.38
CA LEU A 39 7.61 1.34 12.26
C LEU A 39 9.10 1.64 12.05
N SER A 40 9.55 2.87 12.34
CA SER A 40 10.95 3.28 12.19
C SER A 40 11.91 2.54 13.13
N LYS A 41 11.41 2.02 14.25
CA LYS A 41 12.18 1.23 15.23
C LYS A 41 12.46 -0.21 14.78
N LEU A 42 11.80 -0.67 13.72
CA LEU A 42 11.96 -2.02 13.20
C LEU A 42 13.13 -2.08 12.19
N PRO A 43 13.74 -3.26 11.97
CA PRO A 43 14.86 -3.43 11.03
C PRO A 43 14.40 -3.47 9.56
N ILE A 44 13.61 -2.48 9.15
CA ILE A 44 13.04 -2.32 7.81
C ILE A 44 13.49 -1.01 7.18
N THR A 45 13.31 -0.92 5.86
CA THR A 45 13.20 0.35 5.15
C THR A 45 11.72 0.70 5.03
N LEU A 46 11.30 1.84 5.56
CA LEU A 46 9.91 2.29 5.50
C LEU A 46 9.73 3.35 4.43
N LEU A 47 8.88 3.08 3.44
CA LEU A 47 8.43 4.06 2.46
C LEU A 47 7.07 4.60 2.91
N VAL A 48 6.95 5.91 3.12
CA VAL A 48 5.70 6.56 3.53
C VAL A 48 5.13 7.31 2.34
N LYS A 49 3.96 6.88 1.85
CA LYS A 49 3.27 7.47 0.69
C LYS A 49 1.77 7.59 0.95
N PRO A 50 1.31 8.60 1.71
CA PRO A 50 -0.11 8.82 1.92
C PRO A 50 -0.81 9.21 0.60
N HIS A 51 -2.12 9.03 0.57
CA HIS A 51 -2.94 9.53 -0.52
C HIS A 51 -2.91 11.08 -0.60
N ASN A 52 -2.77 11.65 -1.79
CA ASN A 52 -2.59 13.10 -1.98
C ASN A 52 -3.75 13.96 -1.45
N TYR A 53 -4.99 13.42 -1.50
CA TYR A 53 -6.17 14.09 -0.93
C TYR A 53 -6.08 14.34 0.58
N LEU A 54 -5.18 13.67 1.29
CA LEU A 54 -4.91 13.98 2.68
C LEU A 54 -4.51 15.46 2.86
N TYR A 55 -3.74 16.00 1.92
CA TYR A 55 -3.24 17.38 2.00
C TYR A 55 -4.27 18.43 1.64
N THR A 56 -5.18 18.11 0.72
CA THR A 56 -6.21 19.05 0.26
C THR A 56 -7.44 19.00 1.16
N LYS A 57 -7.91 17.81 1.54
CA LYS A 57 -9.12 17.64 2.35
C LYS A 57 -8.92 17.99 3.82
N TYR A 58 -7.71 17.79 4.35
CA TYR A 58 -7.35 18.07 5.74
C TYR A 58 -6.23 19.13 5.82
N ALA A 59 -6.37 20.21 5.03
CA ALA A 59 -5.34 21.25 4.93
C ALA A 59 -4.97 21.87 6.29
N LYS A 60 -5.95 22.04 7.19
CA LYS A 60 -5.74 22.60 8.55
C LYS A 60 -4.81 21.75 9.41
N GLU A 61 -4.79 20.44 9.19
CA GLU A 61 -3.95 19.51 9.96
C GLU A 61 -2.49 19.50 9.50
N ASN A 62 -2.16 20.17 8.38
CA ASN A 62 -0.81 20.33 7.89
C ASN A 62 -0.04 19.00 7.72
N TRP A 63 -0.74 17.92 7.35
CA TRP A 63 -0.17 16.55 7.22
C TRP A 63 1.13 16.50 6.43
N LYS A 64 1.26 17.28 5.35
CA LYS A 64 2.48 17.30 4.54
C LYS A 64 3.71 17.71 5.37
N LYS A 65 3.60 18.74 6.22
CA LYS A 65 4.70 19.21 7.07
C LYS A 65 4.96 18.22 8.20
N ARG A 66 3.90 17.72 8.83
CA ARG A 66 3.95 16.71 9.90
C ARG A 66 4.68 15.43 9.46
N LEU A 67 4.26 14.88 8.32
CA LEU A 67 4.87 13.69 7.72
C LEU A 67 6.32 13.93 7.30
N GLN A 68 6.62 15.07 6.67
CA GLN A 68 8.00 15.44 6.33
C GLN A 68 8.88 15.50 7.59
N PHE A 69 8.38 16.13 8.66
CA PHE A 69 9.10 16.27 9.91
C PHE A 69 9.40 14.92 10.55
N VAL A 70 8.39 14.05 10.75
CA VAL A 70 8.62 12.74 11.36
C VAL A 70 9.49 11.83 10.50
N CYS A 71 9.32 11.82 9.18
CA CYS A 71 10.14 10.97 8.29
C CYS A 71 11.61 11.40 8.31
N ASN A 72 11.90 12.69 8.42
CA ASN A 72 13.28 13.21 8.48
C ASN A 72 14.02 12.84 9.76
N LYS A 73 13.32 12.40 10.82
CA LYS A 73 13.97 11.97 12.08
C LYS A 73 14.70 10.63 11.95
N TYR A 74 14.38 9.81 10.95
CA TYR A 74 14.82 8.42 10.90
C TYR A 74 15.47 8.10 9.55
N SER A 75 16.71 7.59 9.58
CA SER A 75 17.48 7.31 8.36
C SER A 75 16.89 6.21 7.48
N ASN A 76 16.12 5.30 8.09
CA ASN A 76 15.44 4.18 7.44
C ASN A 76 14.02 4.49 6.99
N VAL A 77 13.55 5.73 7.14
CA VAL A 77 12.23 6.18 6.70
C VAL A 77 12.39 7.12 5.51
N LYS A 78 11.63 6.89 4.44
CA LYS A 78 11.61 7.73 3.23
C LYS A 78 10.20 8.22 2.97
N PHE A 79 10.04 9.54 2.99
CA PHE A 79 8.79 10.17 2.58
C PHE A 79 8.78 10.30 1.06
N ILE A 80 7.89 9.54 0.41
CA ILE A 80 7.78 9.47 -1.04
C ILE A 80 6.90 10.62 -1.53
N ARG A 81 7.43 11.42 -2.46
CA ARG A 81 6.75 12.60 -3.00
C ARG A 81 6.37 12.46 -4.47
N GLU A 82 6.82 11.38 -5.11
CA GLU A 82 6.50 11.04 -6.48
C GLU A 82 4.99 10.94 -6.67
N ALA A 83 4.50 11.54 -7.76
CA ALA A 83 3.08 11.58 -8.07
C ALA A 83 2.56 10.17 -8.40
N ASP A 84 3.32 9.44 -9.21
CA ASP A 84 3.02 8.06 -9.58
C ASP A 84 3.40 7.13 -8.42
N THR A 85 2.38 6.52 -7.81
CA THR A 85 2.56 5.57 -6.70
C THR A 85 2.99 4.19 -7.21
N GLN A 86 2.71 3.86 -8.47
CA GLN A 86 2.96 2.52 -9.02
C GLN A 86 4.45 2.24 -9.20
N ILE A 87 5.29 3.28 -9.31
CA ILE A 87 6.74 3.11 -9.37
C ILE A 87 7.33 2.57 -8.05
N VAL A 88 6.66 2.81 -6.92
CA VAL A 88 7.15 2.38 -5.60
C VAL A 88 6.66 1.00 -5.20
N TYR A 89 5.55 0.50 -5.76
CA TYR A 89 5.04 -0.82 -5.41
C TYR A 89 6.08 -1.94 -5.57
N PRO A 90 6.81 -2.04 -6.71
CA PRO A 90 7.79 -3.11 -6.90
C PRO A 90 8.99 -3.04 -5.95
N LEU A 91 9.19 -1.91 -5.26
CA LEU A 91 10.27 -1.73 -4.29
C LEU A 91 9.97 -2.38 -2.94
N SER A 92 8.69 -2.62 -2.62
CA SER A 92 8.25 -2.99 -1.26
C SER A 92 7.88 -4.46 -1.14
N ASP A 93 8.46 -5.16 -0.17
CA ASP A 93 8.16 -6.56 0.15
C ASP A 93 6.76 -6.73 0.78
N MET A 94 6.19 -5.68 1.37
CA MET A 94 4.87 -5.67 2.02
C MET A 94 4.24 -4.27 1.92
N MET A 95 2.90 -4.21 1.88
CA MET A 95 2.14 -2.96 2.00
C MET A 95 1.34 -2.94 3.32
N ILE A 96 1.38 -1.81 4.01
CA ILE A 96 0.49 -1.45 5.12
C ILE A 96 -0.39 -0.30 4.63
N THR A 97 -1.71 -0.44 4.74
CA THR A 97 -2.66 0.57 4.28
C THR A 97 -3.97 0.48 5.07
N ASP A 98 -5.01 1.12 4.57
CA ASP A 98 -6.32 1.27 5.20
C ASP A 98 -7.42 0.62 4.36
N PRO A 99 -8.62 0.42 4.92
CA PRO A 99 -9.74 -0.08 4.15
C PRO A 99 -10.10 0.91 3.06
N GLY A 100 -10.67 0.39 1.98
CA GLY A 100 -11.35 1.24 1.03
C GLY A 100 -10.47 2.07 0.12
N THR A 101 -9.26 1.60 -0.10
CA THR A 101 -8.36 2.14 -1.12
C THR A 101 -8.24 1.14 -2.25
N THR A 102 -8.16 1.62 -3.48
CA THR A 102 -7.74 0.81 -4.63
C THR A 102 -6.23 0.56 -4.65
N ALA A 103 -5.44 1.24 -3.81
CA ALA A 103 -3.98 1.07 -3.77
C ALA A 103 -3.58 -0.37 -3.37
N SER A 104 -4.31 -0.99 -2.43
CA SER A 104 -4.12 -2.40 -2.04
C SER A 104 -4.53 -3.35 -3.17
N PHE A 105 -5.59 -3.04 -3.91
CA PHE A 105 -5.97 -3.80 -5.09
C PHE A 105 -4.89 -3.74 -6.17
N GLU A 106 -4.40 -2.56 -6.54
CA GLU A 106 -3.30 -2.41 -7.50
C GLU A 106 -2.04 -3.13 -7.04
N PHE A 107 -1.71 -3.05 -5.75
CA PHE A 107 -0.55 -3.74 -5.16
C PHE A 107 -0.70 -5.28 -5.21
N SER A 108 -1.92 -5.80 -5.29
CA SER A 108 -2.19 -7.25 -5.38
C SER A 108 -1.64 -7.88 -6.67
N LEU A 109 -1.41 -7.07 -7.72
CA LEU A 109 -0.66 -7.51 -8.91
C LEU A 109 0.74 -8.05 -8.61
N LEU A 110 1.35 -7.62 -7.49
CA LEU A 110 2.67 -8.08 -7.09
C LEU A 110 2.64 -9.36 -6.26
N GLN A 111 1.46 -9.81 -5.83
CA GLN A 111 1.28 -10.97 -4.96
C GLN A 111 2.22 -10.91 -3.74
N ARG A 112 2.24 -9.74 -3.09
CA ARG A 112 3.02 -9.46 -1.87
C ARG A 112 2.07 -9.20 -0.70
N PRO A 113 2.49 -9.50 0.54
CA PRO A 113 1.66 -9.32 1.71
C PRO A 113 1.03 -7.93 1.81
N ILE A 114 -0.27 -7.90 2.08
CA ILE A 114 -1.04 -6.68 2.36
C ILE A 114 -1.58 -6.75 3.79
N VAL A 115 -1.36 -5.68 4.53
CA VAL A 115 -1.81 -5.47 5.90
C VAL A 115 -2.71 -4.25 5.93
N ILE A 116 -3.96 -4.41 6.39
CA ILE A 116 -4.96 -3.34 6.41
C ILE A 116 -5.36 -3.00 7.85
N PHE A 117 -5.46 -1.71 8.14
CA PHE A 117 -6.05 -1.24 9.39
C PHE A 117 -7.52 -1.62 9.48
N ASP A 118 -7.93 -2.32 10.53
CA ASP A 118 -9.30 -2.82 10.69
C ASP A 118 -10.21 -1.75 11.31
N ASP A 119 -10.79 -0.94 10.42
CA ASP A 119 -11.87 0.00 10.73
C ASP A 119 -13.09 -0.24 9.83
N VAL A 120 -13.97 -1.14 10.28
CA VAL A 120 -15.18 -1.57 9.56
C VAL A 120 -16.17 -0.44 9.26
N ARG A 121 -16.08 0.71 9.95
CA ARG A 121 -16.92 1.88 9.69
C ARG A 121 -16.73 2.44 8.28
N TRP A 122 -15.66 2.03 7.61
CA TRP A 122 -15.49 2.30 6.19
C TRP A 122 -16.66 1.79 5.33
N PHE A 123 -17.14 0.58 5.63
CA PHE A 123 -18.04 -0.16 4.77
C PHE A 123 -19.51 0.05 5.13
N THR A 124 -19.82 0.71 6.24
CA THR A 124 -21.21 0.84 6.73
C THR A 124 -22.08 1.79 5.89
N ASN A 125 -21.46 2.64 5.05
CA ASN A 125 -22.17 3.72 4.34
C ASN A 125 -21.98 3.69 2.81
N LYS A 126 -21.42 2.62 2.23
CA LYS A 126 -21.13 2.58 0.79
C LYS A 126 -21.77 1.34 0.14
N ASN A 127 -22.66 1.58 -0.82
CA ASN A 127 -23.37 0.55 -1.57
C ASN A 127 -22.52 -0.11 -2.68
N ASP A 128 -21.38 0.49 -3.08
CA ASP A 128 -20.58 0.04 -4.23
C ASP A 128 -19.10 -0.07 -3.89
N ILE A 129 -18.69 -1.08 -3.11
CA ILE A 129 -17.27 -1.35 -2.89
C ILE A 129 -16.91 -2.85 -2.93
N ASN A 130 -17.27 -3.55 -4.01
CA ASN A 130 -16.95 -4.99 -4.09
C ASN A 130 -15.44 -5.24 -3.99
N ILE A 131 -14.63 -4.51 -4.77
CA ILE A 131 -13.20 -4.82 -4.85
C ILE A 131 -12.38 -4.45 -3.61
N GLU A 132 -12.61 -3.26 -3.02
CA GLU A 132 -11.85 -2.86 -1.82
C GLU A 132 -12.27 -3.71 -0.61
N LYS A 133 -13.52 -4.20 -0.57
CA LYS A 133 -14.01 -5.13 0.44
C LYS A 133 -13.41 -6.53 0.27
N GLU A 134 -13.35 -7.06 -0.95
CA GLU A 134 -12.70 -8.35 -1.20
C GLU A 134 -11.22 -8.32 -0.82
N VAL A 135 -10.49 -7.26 -1.20
CA VAL A 135 -9.08 -7.08 -0.80
C VAL A 135 -8.96 -6.95 0.73
N TYR A 136 -9.90 -6.27 1.38
CA TYR A 136 -9.96 -6.17 2.84
C TYR A 136 -10.14 -7.54 3.51
N GLU A 137 -11.03 -8.38 2.99
CA GLU A 137 -11.37 -9.69 3.56
C GLU A 137 -10.20 -10.69 3.49
N ILE A 138 -9.39 -10.62 2.43
CA ILE A 138 -8.23 -11.51 2.25
C ILE A 138 -6.96 -11.01 2.95
N SER A 139 -6.99 -9.79 3.49
CA SER A 139 -5.80 -9.14 4.05
C SER A 139 -5.52 -9.50 5.50
N PHE A 140 -4.24 -9.43 5.87
CA PHE A 140 -3.87 -9.35 7.29
C PHE A 140 -4.45 -8.06 7.86
N ARG A 141 -4.90 -8.10 9.12
CA ARG A 141 -5.62 -7.00 9.74
C ARG A 141 -5.03 -6.62 11.08
N PHE A 142 -4.98 -5.32 11.37
CA PHE A 142 -4.52 -4.80 12.65
C PHE A 142 -5.47 -3.72 13.17
N LYS A 143 -5.75 -3.71 14.47
CA LYS A 143 -6.53 -2.64 15.14
C LYS A 143 -5.66 -1.77 16.03
N THR A 144 -4.53 -2.30 16.45
CA THR A 144 -3.57 -1.68 17.38
C THR A 144 -2.15 -1.75 16.81
N LEU A 145 -1.22 -0.98 17.39
CA LEU A 145 0.20 -1.06 17.01
C LEU A 145 0.81 -2.39 17.47
N GLU A 146 0.27 -3.00 18.52
CA GLU A 146 0.65 -4.32 19.02
C GLU A 146 0.27 -5.43 18.01
N ASP A 147 -0.94 -5.37 17.44
CA ASP A 147 -1.35 -6.28 16.36
C ASP A 147 -0.41 -6.14 15.16
N LEU A 148 -0.12 -4.88 14.77
CA LEU A 148 0.78 -4.59 13.67
C LEU A 148 2.20 -5.11 13.95
N LYS A 149 2.66 -4.99 15.20
CA LYS A 149 3.94 -5.54 15.64
C LYS A 149 3.99 -7.06 15.47
N ALA A 150 2.95 -7.77 15.90
CA ALA A 150 2.90 -9.22 15.79
C ALA A 150 2.97 -9.69 14.32
N ILE A 151 2.25 -9.02 13.43
CA ILE A 151 2.28 -9.30 11.98
C ILE A 151 3.70 -9.07 11.42
N LEU A 152 4.31 -7.94 11.77
CA LEU A 152 5.65 -7.58 11.28
C LEU A 152 6.75 -8.48 11.85
N ASP A 153 6.66 -8.87 13.13
CA ASP A 153 7.61 -9.80 13.74
C ASP A 153 7.57 -11.16 13.02
N ASN A 154 6.38 -11.68 12.73
CA ASN A 154 6.22 -12.93 11.98
C ASN A 154 6.76 -12.81 10.55
N PHE A 155 6.49 -11.68 9.88
CA PHE A 155 7.02 -11.39 8.55
C PHE A 155 8.55 -11.32 8.52
N LEU A 156 9.16 -10.63 9.49
CA LEU A 156 10.62 -10.45 9.58
C LEU A 156 11.33 -11.75 9.95
N LYS A 157 10.76 -12.53 10.88
CA LYS A 157 11.28 -13.83 11.30
C LYS A 157 11.05 -14.94 10.29
N LYS A 158 10.24 -14.70 9.25
CA LYS A 158 9.80 -15.70 8.27
C LYS A 158 9.14 -16.90 8.96
N ASP A 159 8.25 -16.63 9.92
CA ASP A 159 7.52 -17.67 10.63
C ASP A 159 6.75 -18.59 9.65
N ASP A 160 6.86 -19.90 9.80
CA ASP A 160 6.32 -20.86 8.84
C ASP A 160 4.79 -20.79 8.71
N ARG A 161 4.09 -20.58 9.83
CA ARG A 161 2.62 -20.42 9.83
C ARG A 161 2.24 -19.13 9.12
N PHE A 162 2.96 -18.05 9.38
CA PHE A 162 2.77 -16.79 8.68
C PHE A 162 3.04 -16.93 7.17
N LEU A 163 4.08 -17.66 6.77
CA LEU A 163 4.37 -17.92 5.36
C LEU A 163 3.25 -18.72 4.67
N GLN A 164 2.61 -19.66 5.37
CA GLN A 164 1.42 -20.36 4.85
C GLN A 164 0.24 -19.40 4.65
N LEU A 165 -0.01 -18.49 5.60
CA LEU A 165 -1.04 -17.46 5.46
C LEU A 165 -0.73 -16.50 4.30
N VAL A 166 0.53 -16.12 4.11
CA VAL A 166 0.97 -15.31 2.97
C VAL A 166 0.70 -16.04 1.66
N ARG A 167 1.01 -17.35 1.56
CA ARG A 167 0.71 -18.14 0.36
C ARG A 167 -0.80 -18.16 0.05
N LYS A 168 -1.63 -18.31 1.07
CA LYS A 168 -3.09 -18.22 0.92
C LYS A 168 -3.51 -16.84 0.41
N GLN A 169 -3.03 -15.76 1.03
CA GLN A 169 -3.34 -14.40 0.58
C GLN A 169 -2.92 -14.18 -0.88
N LYS A 170 -1.76 -14.68 -1.31
CA LYS A 170 -1.31 -14.57 -2.71
C LYS A 170 -2.26 -15.24 -3.70
N GLN A 171 -2.76 -16.43 -3.36
CA GLN A 171 -3.71 -17.14 -4.21
C GLN A 171 -5.02 -16.36 -4.33
N GLU A 172 -5.50 -15.80 -3.22
CA GLU A 172 -6.71 -14.96 -3.26
C GLU A 172 -6.47 -13.62 -3.99
N GLN A 173 -5.28 -13.02 -3.87
CA GLN A 173 -4.90 -11.84 -4.66
C GLN A 173 -4.96 -12.14 -6.15
N GLU A 174 -4.48 -13.30 -6.58
CA GLU A 174 -4.56 -13.74 -7.97
C GLU A 174 -6.02 -13.93 -8.42
N ASN A 175 -6.88 -14.51 -7.59
CA ASN A 175 -8.31 -14.64 -7.86
C ASN A 175 -8.99 -13.28 -8.06
N ILE A 176 -8.74 -12.32 -7.16
CA ILE A 176 -9.29 -10.96 -7.26
C ILE A 176 -8.76 -10.27 -8.53
N VAL A 177 -7.45 -10.36 -8.81
CA VAL A 177 -6.85 -9.79 -10.03
C VAL A 177 -7.50 -10.36 -11.28
N ASN A 178 -7.67 -11.68 -11.37
CA ASN A 178 -8.28 -12.33 -12.53
C ASN A 178 -9.78 -12.04 -12.67
N THR A 179 -10.46 -11.78 -11.56
CA THR A 179 -11.89 -11.40 -11.55
C THR A 179 -12.09 -9.98 -12.07
N PHE A 180 -11.24 -9.04 -11.65
CA PHE A 180 -11.49 -7.61 -11.88
C PHE A 180 -10.61 -6.96 -12.96
N LEU A 181 -9.47 -7.55 -13.33
CA LEU A 181 -8.61 -6.99 -14.38
C LEU A 181 -8.70 -7.81 -15.66
N TYR A 182 -9.01 -7.10 -16.75
CA TYR A 182 -8.93 -7.65 -18.09
C TYR A 182 -7.53 -7.45 -18.67
N ASN A 183 -6.87 -8.55 -19.06
CA ASN A 183 -5.59 -8.54 -19.79
C ASN A 183 -4.50 -7.66 -19.13
N PRO A 184 -4.14 -7.92 -17.86
CA PRO A 184 -3.21 -7.08 -17.10
C PRO A 184 -1.84 -6.97 -17.80
N GLY A 185 -1.29 -5.76 -17.86
CA GLY A 185 0.01 -5.46 -18.47
C GLY A 185 -0.03 -5.11 -19.97
N ASN A 186 -1.17 -5.27 -20.65
CA ASN A 186 -1.28 -5.02 -22.09
C ASN A 186 -2.10 -3.78 -22.48
N ALA A 187 -2.57 -3.00 -21.49
CA ALA A 187 -3.46 -1.85 -21.71
C ALA A 187 -2.88 -0.83 -22.70
N THR A 188 -1.61 -0.41 -22.51
CA THR A 188 -0.96 0.57 -23.38
C THR A 188 -0.84 0.06 -24.82
N LEU A 189 -0.42 -1.19 -25.03
CA LEU A 189 -0.29 -1.77 -26.37
C LEU A 189 -1.65 -1.84 -27.08
N LYS A 190 -2.70 -2.22 -26.36
CA LYS A 190 -4.07 -2.26 -26.91
C LYS A 190 -4.61 -0.86 -27.23
N ALA A 191 -4.31 0.12 -26.40
CA ALA A 191 -4.71 1.51 -26.64
C ALA A 191 -4.01 2.08 -27.88
N VAL A 192 -2.69 1.88 -28.01
CA VAL A 192 -1.93 2.30 -29.20
C VAL A 192 -2.49 1.67 -30.47
N ALA A 193 -2.68 0.34 -30.48
CA ALA A 193 -3.24 -0.37 -31.63
C ALA A 193 -4.66 0.13 -32.01
N ALA A 194 -5.49 0.50 -31.02
CA ALA A 194 -6.80 1.06 -31.27
C ALA A 194 -6.72 2.46 -31.90
N ILE A 195 -5.82 3.32 -31.41
CA ILE A 195 -5.61 4.66 -31.95
C ILE A 195 -5.09 4.59 -33.39
N GLU A 196 -4.08 3.76 -33.65
CA GLU A 196 -3.51 3.55 -34.99
C GLU A 196 -4.57 3.09 -35.98
N LYS A 197 -5.45 2.16 -35.56
CA LYS A 197 -6.55 1.68 -36.38
C LYS A 197 -7.53 2.80 -36.76
N GLU A 198 -7.89 3.68 -35.83
CA GLU A 198 -8.79 4.80 -36.14
C GLU A 198 -8.12 5.84 -37.05
N LEU A 199 -6.84 6.12 -36.85
CA LEU A 199 -6.09 7.04 -37.71
C LEU A 199 -5.94 6.51 -39.15
N SER A 200 -5.81 5.20 -39.34
CA SER A 200 -5.67 4.57 -40.67
C SER A 200 -6.96 4.59 -41.52
N LYS A 201 -8.10 4.98 -40.94
CA LYS A 201 -9.39 5.10 -41.63
C LYS A 201 -9.68 6.53 -42.13
N CYS A 202 -8.85 7.50 -41.74
CA CYS A 202 -8.91 8.89 -42.19
C CYS A 202 -7.99 9.09 -43.40
#